data_AF-A0A848UE90-F1
#
_entry.id   AF-A0A848UE90-F1
#
_cell.length_a   1.000
_cell.length_b   1.000
_cell.length_c   1.000
_cell.angle_alpha   90.00
_cell.angle_beta   90.00
_cell.angle_gamma   90.00
#
_symmetry.space_group_name_H-M   'P 1'
#
loop_
_entity.id
_entity.type
_entity.pdbx_description
1 polymer ?
#
loop_
_entity_poly.entity_id
_entity_poly.type
_entity_poly.pdbx_seq_one_letter_code
_entity_poly.pdbx_strand_id
1 'polypeptide(L)'
;MRIGIIGGSGYTGVELLRLLSGRDDIEIVFISSRAQAGTRVDGLFPSLRGHVDLSFSDPDEVVEASCDLVFFATPNGTAMKQAPALLDKGTRVVDLSADFRLKDLAVWTQWYGMQHSSPEWVEKAVYGLPEVHREAIREAQLVANPGCYPTSVQLGFLPLLEAGVVDTRSLIADAKSGITGAGRGASV
;
A
#
# COMPACT_ATOMS: atom_id res chain seq x y z
N MET A 1 13.30 -4.17 -13.01
CA MET A 1 12.63 -4.75 -11.83
C MET A 1 11.19 -5.05 -12.18
N ARG A 2 10.72 -6.27 -11.92
CA ARG A 2 9.39 -6.77 -12.28
C ARG A 2 8.42 -6.55 -11.13
N ILE A 3 7.33 -5.82 -11.38
CA ILE A 3 6.39 -5.37 -10.36
C ILE A 3 4.98 -5.90 -10.64
N GLY A 4 4.37 -6.51 -9.63
CA GLY A 4 2.95 -6.87 -9.63
C GLY A 4 2.12 -5.88 -8.80
N ILE A 5 0.85 -5.68 -9.18
CA ILE A 5 -0.09 -4.84 -8.42
C ILE A 5 -1.37 -5.63 -8.16
N ILE A 6 -1.69 -5.89 -6.89
CA ILE A 6 -2.93 -6.54 -6.47
C ILE A 6 -3.95 -5.48 -6.04
N GLY A 7 -5.17 -5.54 -6.59
CA GLY A 7 -6.26 -4.60 -6.26
C GLY A 7 -6.15 -3.23 -6.93
N GLY A 8 -5.52 -3.13 -8.10
CA GLY A 8 -5.12 -1.87 -8.71
C GLY A 8 -6.21 -1.03 -9.39
N SER A 9 -7.50 -1.38 -9.28
CA SER A 9 -8.61 -0.63 -9.95
C SER A 9 -9.12 0.60 -9.18
N GLY A 10 -8.56 0.88 -8.00
CA GLY A 10 -8.85 2.08 -7.20
C GLY A 10 -7.95 3.28 -7.53
N TYR A 11 -8.12 4.38 -6.80
CA TYR A 11 -7.33 5.60 -7.00
C TYR A 11 -5.84 5.43 -6.67
N THR A 12 -5.51 4.64 -5.64
CA THR A 12 -4.12 4.30 -5.31
C THR A 12 -3.46 3.48 -6.42
N GLY A 13 -4.20 2.54 -7.02
CA GLY A 13 -3.71 1.70 -8.11
C GLY A 13 -3.40 2.51 -9.38
N VAL A 14 -4.30 3.41 -9.80
CA VAL A 14 -4.04 4.28 -10.98
C VAL A 14 -2.88 5.24 -10.75
N GLU A 15 -2.74 5.80 -9.54
CA GLU A 15 -1.57 6.65 -9.23
C GLU A 15 -0.27 5.85 -9.22
N LEU A 16 -0.29 4.62 -8.69
CA LEU A 16 0.86 3.73 -8.76
C LEU A 16 1.24 3.43 -10.21
N LEU A 17 0.28 3.10 -11.06
CA LEU A 17 0.52 2.92 -12.50
C LEU A 17 1.10 4.18 -13.14
N ARG A 18 0.54 5.36 -12.86
CA ARG A 18 1.02 6.63 -13.41
C ARG A 18 2.47 6.95 -12.99
N LEU A 19 2.83 6.63 -11.74
CA LEU A 19 4.19 6.84 -11.23
C LEU A 19 5.20 5.84 -11.81
N LEU A 20 4.78 4.60 -12.06
CA LEU A 20 5.66 3.53 -12.52
C LEU A 20 5.79 3.45 -14.05
N SER A 21 4.76 3.81 -14.82
CA SER A 21 4.72 3.59 -16.28
C SER A 21 5.74 4.40 -17.08
N GLY A 22 6.28 5.48 -16.51
CA GLY A 22 7.31 6.30 -17.14
C GLY A 22 8.75 5.84 -16.88
N ARG A 23 8.94 4.72 -16.19
CA ARG A 23 10.25 4.26 -15.72
C ARG A 23 10.80 3.15 -16.61
N ASP A 24 12.04 3.30 -17.06
CA ASP A 24 12.77 2.32 -17.88
C ASP A 24 13.38 1.18 -17.06
N ASP A 25 13.58 1.39 -15.76
CA ASP A 25 14.11 0.39 -14.83
C ASP A 25 13.04 -0.55 -14.25
N ILE A 26 11.77 -0.35 -14.62
CA ILE A 26 10.61 -1.08 -14.08
C ILE A 26 9.75 -1.66 -15.19
N GLU A 27 9.31 -2.90 -14.98
CA GLU A 27 8.31 -3.58 -15.79
C GLU A 27 7.10 -3.91 -14.91
N ILE A 28 5.92 -3.39 -15.24
CA ILE A 28 4.67 -3.77 -14.57
C ILE A 28 4.18 -5.05 -15.23
N VAL A 29 4.34 -6.19 -14.55
CA VAL A 29 4.06 -7.51 -15.15
C VAL A 29 2.59 -7.90 -15.07
N PHE A 30 1.89 -7.44 -14.03
CA PHE A 30 0.45 -7.63 -13.93
C PHE A 30 -0.19 -6.54 -13.06
N ILE A 31 -1.48 -6.36 -13.27
CA ILE A 31 -2.37 -5.64 -12.37
C ILE A 31 -3.64 -6.46 -12.19
N SER A 32 -4.10 -6.66 -10.97
CA SER A 32 -5.29 -7.45 -10.70
C SER A 32 -6.45 -6.63 -10.16
N SER A 33 -7.65 -7.05 -10.55
CA SER A 33 -8.91 -6.57 -9.98
C SER A 33 -9.99 -7.58 -10.32
N ARG A 34 -10.54 -8.25 -9.30
CA ARG A 34 -11.59 -9.26 -9.49
C ARG A 34 -12.82 -8.67 -10.19
N ALA A 35 -13.18 -7.43 -9.86
CA ALA A 35 -14.34 -6.77 -10.46
C ALA A 35 -14.11 -6.26 -11.90
N GLN A 36 -12.86 -6.22 -12.37
CA GLN A 36 -12.50 -5.66 -13.69
C GLN A 36 -11.70 -6.66 -14.55
N ALA A 37 -11.61 -7.93 -14.14
CA ALA A 37 -10.85 -8.95 -14.85
C ALA A 37 -11.21 -8.99 -16.34
N GLY A 38 -10.18 -9.04 -17.20
CA GLY A 38 -10.29 -8.96 -18.67
C GLY A 38 -10.45 -7.54 -19.23
N THR A 39 -10.73 -6.53 -18.41
CA THR A 39 -10.88 -5.14 -18.87
C THR A 39 -9.51 -4.50 -19.05
N ARG A 40 -9.30 -3.79 -20.17
CA ARG A 40 -8.08 -3.00 -20.39
C ARG A 40 -7.97 -1.87 -19.36
N VAL A 41 -6.76 -1.64 -18.86
CA VAL A 41 -6.46 -0.56 -17.92
C VAL A 41 -6.84 0.80 -18.50
N ASP A 42 -6.48 1.08 -19.75
CA ASP A 42 -6.81 2.33 -20.43
C ASP A 42 -8.29 2.48 -20.84
N GLY A 43 -9.06 1.38 -20.78
CA GLY A 43 -10.52 1.40 -20.87
C GLY A 43 -11.16 1.93 -19.58
N LEU A 44 -10.59 1.59 -18.43
CA LEU A 44 -11.06 2.06 -17.11
C LEU A 44 -10.47 3.42 -16.73
N PHE A 45 -9.22 3.67 -17.13
CA PHE A 45 -8.45 4.88 -16.84
C PHE A 45 -7.91 5.49 -18.15
N PRO A 46 -8.71 6.27 -18.88
CA PRO A 46 -8.31 6.83 -20.18
C PRO A 46 -7.05 7.69 -20.14
N SER A 47 -6.70 8.24 -18.98
CA SER A 47 -5.45 9.00 -18.77
C SER A 47 -4.18 8.17 -18.96
N LEU A 48 -4.26 6.83 -18.93
CA LEU A 48 -3.13 5.92 -19.11
C LEU A 48 -3.01 5.35 -20.53
N ARG A 49 -3.85 5.81 -21.48
CA ARG A 49 -3.80 5.37 -22.88
C ARG A 49 -2.42 5.66 -23.49
N GLY A 50 -1.84 4.65 -24.13
CA GLY A 50 -0.50 4.76 -24.73
C GLY A 50 0.66 4.70 -23.73
N HIS A 51 0.37 4.61 -22.42
CA HIS A 51 1.37 4.50 -21.37
C HIS A 51 1.36 3.13 -20.68
N VAL A 52 0.18 2.50 -20.55
CA VAL A 52 0.03 1.18 -19.93
C VAL A 52 -0.80 0.30 -20.84
N ASP A 53 -0.17 -0.73 -21.41
CA ASP A 53 -0.82 -1.72 -22.27
C ASP A 53 -1.06 -3.03 -21.50
N LEU A 54 -1.88 -2.95 -20.44
CA LEU A 54 -2.25 -4.08 -19.61
C LEU A 54 -3.77 -4.19 -19.51
N SER A 55 -4.23 -5.41 -19.19
CA SER A 55 -5.59 -5.67 -18.73
C SER A 55 -5.55 -6.11 -17.27
N PHE A 56 -6.63 -5.85 -16.54
CA PHE A 56 -6.78 -6.40 -15.19
C PHE A 56 -6.92 -7.91 -15.27
N SER A 57 -6.18 -8.63 -14.43
CA SER A 57 -6.31 -10.08 -14.25
C SER A 57 -7.13 -10.41 -13.01
N ASP A 58 -7.63 -11.64 -12.89
CA ASP A 58 -8.09 -12.13 -11.60
C ASP A 58 -6.88 -12.27 -10.65
N PRO A 59 -6.96 -11.78 -9.39
CA PRO A 59 -5.88 -11.94 -8.42
C PRO A 59 -5.40 -13.38 -8.27
N ASP A 60 -6.30 -14.37 -8.34
CA ASP A 60 -5.97 -15.77 -8.09
C ASP A 60 -5.15 -16.38 -9.25
N GLU A 61 -5.20 -15.79 -10.45
CA GLU A 61 -4.43 -16.21 -11.63
C GLU A 61 -2.98 -15.68 -11.64
N VAL A 62 -2.73 -14.60 -10.90
CA VAL A 62 -1.43 -13.87 -10.96
C VAL A 62 -0.59 -14.01 -9.70
N VAL A 63 -1.11 -14.65 -8.65
CA VAL A 63 -0.37 -14.92 -7.40
C VAL A 63 0.90 -15.74 -7.63
N GLU A 64 0.97 -16.53 -8.70
CA GLU A 64 2.17 -17.31 -9.05
C GLU A 64 3.12 -16.59 -10.01
N ALA A 65 2.75 -15.43 -10.53
CA ALA A 65 3.61 -14.68 -11.43
C ALA A 65 4.87 -14.22 -10.69
N SER A 66 6.04 -14.63 -11.20
CA SER A 66 7.33 -14.22 -10.65
C SER A 66 7.48 -12.70 -10.76
N CYS A 67 7.54 -12.03 -9.59
CA CYS A 67 7.78 -10.60 -9.43
C CYS A 67 8.90 -10.38 -8.43
N ASP A 68 9.67 -9.31 -8.61
CA ASP A 68 10.64 -8.85 -7.61
C ASP A 68 9.92 -8.15 -6.45
N LEU A 69 8.84 -7.42 -6.76
CA LEU A 69 8.06 -6.61 -5.82
C LEU A 69 6.57 -6.69 -6.15
N VAL A 70 5.70 -6.78 -5.14
CA VAL A 70 4.25 -6.71 -5.29
C VAL A 70 3.66 -5.62 -4.42
N PHE A 71 2.83 -4.75 -5.01
CA PHE A 71 2.04 -3.78 -4.27
C PHE A 71 0.65 -4.35 -3.97
N PHE A 72 0.19 -4.21 -2.72
CA PHE A 72 -1.20 -4.44 -2.35
C PHE A 72 -1.95 -3.12 -2.24
N ALA A 73 -2.82 -2.83 -3.20
CA ALA A 73 -3.73 -1.69 -3.22
C ALA A 73 -5.17 -2.12 -2.85
N THR A 74 -5.29 -3.02 -1.87
CA THR A 74 -6.54 -3.68 -1.48
C THR A 74 -7.16 -3.04 -0.23
N PRO A 75 -8.46 -3.31 0.05
CA PRO A 75 -9.05 -2.99 1.35
C PRO A 75 -8.34 -3.70 2.51
N ASN A 76 -8.46 -3.14 3.71
CA ASN A 76 -7.92 -3.75 4.93
C ASN A 76 -8.46 -5.18 5.12
N GLY A 77 -7.62 -6.05 5.68
CA GLY A 77 -7.86 -7.47 5.92
C GLY A 77 -7.55 -8.37 4.72
N THR A 78 -7.20 -7.80 3.56
CA THR A 78 -6.88 -8.57 2.34
C THR A 78 -5.40 -8.91 2.27
N ALA A 79 -4.52 -7.94 2.51
CA ALA A 79 -3.08 -8.12 2.40
C ALA A 79 -2.57 -9.10 3.46
N MET A 80 -3.10 -9.03 4.69
CA MET A 80 -2.78 -10.00 5.76
C MET A 80 -3.17 -11.45 5.46
N LYS A 81 -3.95 -11.72 4.40
CA LYS A 81 -4.31 -13.09 4.00
C LYS A 81 -3.51 -13.58 2.80
N GLN A 82 -3.13 -12.66 1.91
CA GLN A 82 -2.55 -13.01 0.61
C GLN A 82 -1.04 -12.74 0.54
N ALA A 83 -0.55 -11.67 1.18
CA ALA A 83 0.86 -11.32 1.17
C ALA A 83 1.79 -12.41 1.74
N PRO A 84 1.44 -13.17 2.81
CA PRO A 84 2.32 -14.20 3.35
C PRO A 84 2.80 -15.21 2.31
N ALA A 85 1.92 -15.68 1.41
CA ALA A 85 2.29 -16.65 0.38
C ALA A 85 3.34 -16.13 -0.62
N LEU A 86 3.37 -14.80 -0.85
CA LEU A 86 4.38 -14.16 -1.68
C LEU A 86 5.67 -13.92 -0.89
N LEU A 87 5.53 -13.48 0.37
CA LEU A 87 6.65 -13.23 1.27
C LEU A 87 7.42 -14.52 1.59
N ASP A 88 6.74 -15.65 1.79
CA ASP A 88 7.36 -16.96 2.02
C ASP A 88 8.20 -17.43 0.82
N LYS A 89 7.91 -16.93 -0.39
CA LYS A 89 8.67 -17.18 -1.62
C LYS A 89 9.83 -16.19 -1.83
N GLY A 90 10.03 -15.25 -0.90
CA GLY A 90 11.10 -14.24 -0.99
C GLY A 90 10.71 -12.97 -1.77
N THR A 91 9.48 -12.88 -2.29
CA THR A 91 8.99 -11.68 -2.98
C THR A 91 8.91 -10.52 -2.00
N ARG A 92 9.33 -9.32 -2.42
CA ARG A 92 9.13 -8.11 -1.61
C ARG A 92 7.69 -7.63 -1.76
N VAL A 93 7.13 -7.06 -0.69
CA VAL A 93 5.77 -6.54 -0.67
C VAL A 93 5.73 -5.11 -0.13
N VAL A 94 4.97 -4.25 -0.80
CA VAL A 94 4.52 -2.96 -0.24
C VAL A 94 3.00 -3.01 -0.08
N ASP A 95 2.54 -2.98 1.16
CA ASP A 95 1.11 -2.92 1.49
C ASP A 95 0.65 -1.47 1.65
N LEU A 96 -0.29 -1.02 0.81
CA LEU A 96 -0.89 0.32 0.87
C LEU A 96 -2.08 0.37 1.84
N SER A 97 -2.57 -0.78 2.31
CA SER A 97 -3.60 -0.88 3.33
C SER A 97 -3.01 -0.68 4.74
N ALA A 98 -3.82 -0.90 5.77
CA ALA A 98 -3.39 -0.77 7.15
C ALA A 98 -2.92 -2.06 7.81
N ASP A 99 -2.97 -3.19 7.10
CA ASP A 99 -2.84 -4.52 7.68
C ASP A 99 -1.56 -4.68 8.50
N PHE A 100 -0.43 -4.20 7.97
CA PHE A 100 0.87 -4.36 8.63
C PHE A 100 1.42 -3.09 9.31
N ARG A 101 0.60 -2.04 9.47
CA ARG A 101 1.08 -0.74 9.99
C ARG A 101 1.35 -0.73 11.50
N LEU A 102 0.55 -1.46 12.26
CA LEU A 102 0.57 -1.42 13.72
C LEU A 102 1.19 -2.70 14.28
N LYS A 103 2.21 -2.55 15.12
CA LYS A 103 2.87 -3.69 15.79
C LYS A 103 2.01 -4.31 16.89
N ASP A 104 1.21 -3.48 17.56
CA ASP A 104 0.27 -3.96 18.56
C ASP A 104 -1.02 -4.47 17.89
N LEU A 105 -1.18 -5.79 17.88
CA LEU A 105 -2.32 -6.46 17.26
C LEU A 105 -3.63 -6.24 18.03
N ALA A 106 -3.58 -5.94 19.32
CA ALA A 106 -4.78 -5.60 20.09
C ALA A 106 -5.30 -4.24 19.66
N VAL A 107 -4.41 -3.25 19.49
CA VAL A 107 -4.75 -1.94 18.94
C VAL A 107 -5.24 -2.07 17.50
N TRP A 108 -4.58 -2.88 16.66
CA TRP A 108 -5.05 -3.13 15.30
C TRP A 108 -6.47 -3.72 15.31
N THR A 109 -6.71 -4.77 16.10
CA THR A 109 -8.02 -5.42 16.22
C THR A 109 -9.11 -4.44 16.69
N GLN A 110 -8.78 -3.57 17.65
CA GLN A 110 -9.69 -2.54 18.15
C GLN A 110 -10.16 -1.58 17.03
N TRP A 111 -9.24 -1.11 16.19
CA TRP A 111 -9.54 -0.10 15.16
C TRP A 111 -10.11 -0.69 13.87
N TYR A 112 -9.73 -1.93 13.52
CA TYR A 112 -10.12 -2.57 12.27
C TYR A 112 -11.25 -3.61 12.43
N GLY A 113 -11.67 -3.90 13.67
CA GLY A 113 -12.87 -4.70 13.96
C GLY A 113 -12.77 -6.18 13.55
N MET A 114 -11.56 -6.68 13.31
CA MET A 114 -11.30 -8.07 12.95
C MET A 114 -9.97 -8.54 13.53
N GLN A 115 -9.79 -9.86 13.65
CA GLN A 115 -8.53 -10.44 14.09
C GLN A 115 -7.50 -10.41 12.96
N HIS A 116 -6.27 -9.99 13.27
CA HIS A 116 -5.17 -10.01 12.32
C HIS A 116 -4.73 -11.46 12.02
N SER A 117 -4.52 -11.81 10.74
CA SER A 117 -4.24 -13.19 10.31
C SER A 117 -2.76 -13.54 10.11
N SER A 118 -1.85 -12.57 10.19
CA SER A 118 -0.39 -12.79 10.00
C SER A 118 0.46 -12.07 11.04
N PRO A 119 0.35 -12.42 12.33
CA PRO A 119 1.14 -11.80 13.41
C PRO A 119 2.65 -11.84 13.16
N GLU A 120 3.17 -12.94 12.63
CA GLU A 120 4.59 -13.15 12.32
C GLU A 120 5.12 -12.18 11.26
N TRP A 121 4.27 -11.75 10.33
CA TRP A 121 4.63 -10.76 9.31
C TRP A 121 4.45 -9.34 9.81
N VAL A 122 3.54 -9.09 10.74
CA VAL A 122 3.44 -7.79 11.43
C VAL A 122 4.74 -7.48 12.17
N GLU A 123 5.34 -8.45 12.86
CA GLU A 123 6.62 -8.27 13.55
C GLU A 123 7.75 -7.84 12.60
N LYS A 124 7.78 -8.42 11.39
CA LYS A 124 8.81 -8.17 10.37
C LYS A 124 8.57 -6.92 9.52
N ALA A 125 7.33 -6.45 9.42
CA ALA A 125 6.98 -5.31 8.57
C ALA A 125 7.72 -4.03 8.98
N VAL A 126 8.21 -3.25 8.02
CA VAL A 126 8.78 -1.92 8.29
C VAL A 126 7.76 -0.85 7.94
N TYR A 127 7.52 0.09 8.86
CA TYR A 127 6.64 1.23 8.57
C TYR A 127 7.31 2.13 7.52
N GLY A 128 6.63 2.31 6.39
CA GLY A 128 7.19 2.89 5.18
C GLY A 128 7.29 4.42 5.17
N LEU A 129 7.81 5.05 6.23
CA LEU A 129 8.07 6.48 6.30
C LEU A 129 9.59 6.73 6.12
N PRO A 130 10.07 7.07 4.91
CA PRO A 130 11.51 7.10 4.61
C PRO A 130 12.31 8.11 5.45
N GLU A 131 11.70 9.22 5.86
CA GLU A 131 12.35 10.23 6.71
C GLU A 131 12.81 9.64 8.05
N VAL A 132 12.13 8.59 8.55
CA VAL A 132 12.40 7.96 9.85
C VAL A 132 13.05 6.58 9.68
N HIS A 133 12.63 5.81 8.67
CA HIS A 133 12.95 4.39 8.56
C HIS A 133 13.75 4.00 7.30
N ARG A 134 14.44 4.95 6.65
CA ARG A 134 15.18 4.73 5.39
C ARG A 134 16.02 3.46 5.36
N GLU A 135 16.90 3.27 6.35
CA GLU A 135 17.80 2.11 6.38
C GLU A 135 17.04 0.80 6.60
N ALA A 136 16.03 0.80 7.46
CA ALA A 136 15.19 -0.37 7.68
C ALA A 136 14.38 -0.72 6.42
N ILE A 137 13.86 0.28 5.70
CA ILE A 137 13.10 0.08 4.44
C ILE A 137 13.98 -0.55 3.37
N ARG A 138 15.25 -0.19 3.28
CA ARG A 138 16.19 -0.74 2.28
C ARG A 138 16.29 -2.27 2.37
N GLU A 139 16.38 -2.77 3.59
CA GLU A 139 16.50 -4.21 3.89
C GLU A 139 15.14 -4.91 4.03
N ALA A 140 14.04 -4.15 4.09
CA ALA A 140 12.71 -4.69 4.32
C ALA A 140 12.23 -5.57 3.16
N GLN A 141 11.71 -6.74 3.52
CA GLN A 141 10.93 -7.56 2.61
C GLN A 141 9.45 -7.13 2.57
N LEU A 142 8.91 -6.66 3.70
CA LEU A 142 7.54 -6.16 3.81
C LEU A 142 7.57 -4.71 4.29
N VAL A 143 7.05 -3.80 3.47
CA VAL A 143 6.87 -2.40 3.82
C VAL A 143 5.38 -2.12 4.00
N ALA A 144 5.01 -1.67 5.19
CA ALA A 144 3.67 -1.17 5.48
C ALA A 144 3.61 0.31 5.15
N ASN A 145 3.08 0.66 3.97
CA ASN A 145 3.03 2.04 3.51
C ASN A 145 2.11 2.87 4.43
N PRO A 146 2.55 4.03 4.94
CA PRO A 146 1.77 4.88 5.83
C PRO A 146 0.42 5.31 5.26
N GLY A 147 -0.52 5.65 6.16
CA GLY A 147 -1.75 6.35 5.77
C GLY A 147 -1.47 7.81 5.42
N CYS A 148 -2.32 8.42 4.60
CA CYS A 148 -2.15 9.82 4.16
C CYS A 148 -2.13 10.82 5.32
N TYR A 149 -3.09 10.74 6.26
CA TYR A 149 -3.09 11.58 7.47
C TYR A 149 -1.93 11.27 8.43
N PRO A 150 -1.65 10.00 8.79
CA PRO A 150 -0.45 9.69 9.54
C PRO A 150 0.83 10.26 8.93
N THR A 151 0.96 10.27 7.60
CA THR A 151 2.11 10.84 6.91
C THR A 151 2.21 12.34 7.15
N SER A 152 1.14 13.10 6.86
CA SER A 152 1.16 14.55 7.00
C SER A 152 1.34 15.00 8.45
N VAL A 153 0.70 14.31 9.40
CA VAL A 153 0.77 14.63 10.83
C VAL A 153 2.15 14.27 11.42
N GLN A 154 2.68 13.08 11.11
CA GLN A 154 4.00 12.69 11.61
C GLN A 154 5.08 13.62 11.07
N LEU A 155 5.12 13.87 9.76
CA LEU A 155 6.14 14.76 9.18
C LEU A 155 6.06 16.20 9.74
N GLY A 156 4.87 16.67 10.10
CA GLY A 156 4.70 17.97 10.74
C GLY A 156 5.21 18.02 12.18
N PHE A 157 4.93 16.98 12.99
CA PHE A 157 5.29 16.98 14.42
C PHE A 157 6.67 16.44 14.73
N LEU A 158 7.18 15.46 13.97
CA LEU A 158 8.48 14.81 14.22
C LEU A 158 9.62 15.79 14.54
N PRO A 159 9.91 16.83 13.73
CA PRO A 159 11.02 17.74 14.03
C PRO A 159 10.80 18.54 15.32
N LEU A 160 9.55 18.86 15.69
CA LEU A 160 9.22 19.58 16.92
C LEU A 160 9.37 18.68 18.16
N LEU A 161 8.98 17.42 18.03
CA LEU A 161 9.09 16.42 19.08
C LEU A 161 10.55 16.04 19.33
N GLU A 162 11.33 15.80 18.28
CA GLU A 162 12.76 15.48 18.37
C GLU A 162 13.58 16.63 18.98
N ALA A 163 13.23 17.88 18.65
CA ALA A 163 13.86 19.05 19.26
C ALA A 163 13.39 19.33 20.70
N GLY A 164 12.33 18.65 21.17
CA GLY A 164 11.78 18.86 22.51
C GLY A 164 11.17 20.24 22.74
N VAL A 165 10.65 20.89 21.69
CA VAL A 165 10.17 22.29 21.73
C VAL A 165 8.66 22.43 21.89
N VAL A 166 7.93 21.33 22.10
CA VAL A 166 6.47 21.30 22.26
C VAL A 166 6.03 20.40 23.42
N ASP A 167 4.86 20.67 24.00
CA ASP A 167 4.26 19.80 25.02
C ASP A 167 3.72 18.52 24.38
N THR A 168 4.32 17.38 24.71
CA THR A 168 3.98 16.08 24.14
C THR A 168 2.69 15.48 24.70
N ARG A 169 2.10 16.07 25.75
CA ARG A 169 0.86 15.58 26.38
C ARG A 169 -0.39 15.94 25.59
N SER A 170 -0.32 16.94 24.71
CA SER A 170 -1.47 17.39 23.91
C SER A 170 -1.02 17.94 22.57
N LEU A 171 -1.18 17.12 21.53
CA LEU A 171 -0.94 17.49 20.14
C LEU A 171 -2.27 17.42 19.40
N ILE A 172 -2.67 18.52 18.77
CA ILE A 172 -3.94 18.63 18.05
C ILE A 172 -3.64 18.74 16.56
N ALA A 173 -4.16 17.81 15.77
CA ALA A 173 -4.12 17.84 14.31
C ALA A 173 -5.52 18.03 13.74
N ASP A 174 -5.79 19.23 13.22
CA ASP A 174 -7.01 19.51 12.46
C ASP A 174 -6.71 19.47 10.95
N ALA A 175 -6.96 18.31 10.35
CA ALA A 175 -6.57 17.97 8.99
C ALA A 175 -7.72 18.12 7.99
N LYS A 176 -7.39 18.53 6.75
CA LYS A 176 -8.33 18.71 5.64
C LYS A 176 -7.89 17.80 4.49
N SER A 177 -8.83 17.15 3.80
CA SER A 177 -8.53 16.26 2.66
C SER A 177 -9.50 16.49 1.52
N GLY A 178 -9.02 16.30 0.29
CA GLY A 178 -9.88 16.11 -0.87
C GLY A 178 -10.67 14.79 -0.78
N ILE A 179 -11.74 14.69 -1.58
CA ILE A 179 -12.67 13.54 -1.56
C ILE A 179 -12.03 12.22 -2.01
N THR A 180 -10.93 12.28 -2.76
CA THR A 180 -10.21 11.09 -3.25
C THR A 180 -9.68 10.20 -2.13
N GLY A 181 -9.54 10.73 -0.90
CA GLY A 181 -9.19 9.95 0.28
C GLY A 181 -10.20 8.86 0.65
N ALA A 182 -11.47 9.00 0.22
CA ALA A 182 -12.49 7.96 0.40
C ALA A 182 -12.34 6.78 -0.57
N GLY A 183 -11.45 6.89 -1.57
CA GLY A 183 -11.34 5.91 -2.65
C GLY A 183 -12.43 6.07 -3.71
N ARG A 184 -12.50 5.10 -4.63
CA ARG A 184 -13.40 5.12 -5.79
C ARG A 184 -14.78 4.51 -5.50
N GLY A 185 -14.94 3.88 -4.34
CA GLY A 185 -16.22 3.30 -3.93
C GLY A 185 -17.26 4.38 -3.67
N ALA A 186 -18.46 4.22 -4.20
CA ALA A 186 -19.61 5.03 -3.83
C ALA A 186 -20.19 4.47 -2.51
N SER A 187 -19.51 4.71 -1.39
CA SER A 187 -20.08 4.48 -0.07
C SER A 187 -20.59 5.82 0.45
N VAL A 188 -21.90 6.05 0.30
CA VAL A 188 -22.66 7.10 1.00
C VAL A 188 -23.20 6.55 2.31
#